data_AF-A0A2J6AAV1-F1
#
_entry.id   AF-A0A2J6AAV1-F1
#
_cell.length_a   1.000
_cell.length_b   1.000
_cell.length_c   1.000
_cell.angle_alpha   90.00
_cell.angle_beta   90.00
_cell.angle_gamma   90.00
#
_symmetry.space_group_name_H-M   'P 1'
#
loop_
_entity.id
_entity.type
_entity.pdbx_description
1 polymer ?
#
loop_
_entity_poly.entity_id
_entity_poly.type
_entity_poly.pdbx_seq_one_letter_code
_entity_poly.pdbx_strand_id
1 'polypeptide(L)'
;MAPISTELVNNTYNGNFTGVYEATKGDIIDTGTGRSSEQYKIKNWTLNKSSNTNCGLFASIGAEGIVRNVCIENVVIKAKAKVGAIAGNCSGKIISCHTTGNEGSISTAATTDAEIYLGGIVGYLTEKGEVSYCSNTAAIEGTAGCVGGVVGIIMRDANNAPAVAYCTNKANVVCSSKSPVGGVVGSIAGAAGNDLIKVTGCANSGEISGTQANNQVGGIVGRATIDTEISQSYNTGSITAMGSASGIIARMGGTNAIVRDCYNTGAIKSTGTATNGNSNAAGIVATCTIAAGGGMTIENCHNVGDMTTANGASFGNGLFHRTDGKISQITMKSCFSLNEDGKSQSSGSDSYISGGSSSYKNLSASEMKNTSSFTNWNFSTVWEMGSEYPTLQGLLK
;
A
#
# COMPACT_ATOMS: atom_id res chain seq x y z
N MET A 1 -13.53 20.30 22.76
CA MET A 1 -14.40 19.29 22.10
C MET A 1 -15.60 19.99 21.50
N ALA A 2 -15.66 20.19 20.17
CA ALA A 2 -16.97 20.23 19.53
C ALA A 2 -17.37 18.76 19.41
N PRO A 3 -18.34 18.27 20.19
CA PRO A 3 -18.74 16.89 20.06
C PRO A 3 -19.37 16.75 18.69
N ILE A 4 -18.87 15.77 17.95
CA ILE A 4 -19.46 15.19 16.76
C ILE A 4 -21.00 14.98 16.91
N SER A 5 -21.53 14.93 18.15
CA SER A 5 -22.93 14.67 18.49
C SER A 5 -23.99 15.61 17.90
N THR A 6 -23.67 16.83 17.47
CA THR A 6 -24.69 17.74 16.88
C THR A 6 -24.85 17.60 15.36
N GLU A 7 -23.92 16.90 14.69
CA GLU A 7 -23.90 16.76 13.22
C GLU A 7 -23.91 15.29 12.75
N LEU A 8 -23.89 14.32 13.67
CA LEU A 8 -24.10 12.91 13.33
C LEU A 8 -25.57 12.60 13.07
N VAL A 9 -25.88 12.17 11.85
CA VAL A 9 -27.15 11.50 11.55
C VAL A 9 -26.85 10.02 11.38
N ASN A 10 -27.38 9.16 12.28
CA ASN A 10 -27.11 7.72 12.32
C ASN A 10 -25.62 7.35 12.53
N ASN A 11 -24.90 8.09 13.37
CA ASN A 11 -23.48 7.86 13.66
C ASN A 11 -22.51 8.05 12.47
N THR A 12 -22.92 8.80 11.44
CA THR A 12 -22.01 9.32 10.39
C THR A 12 -22.16 10.83 10.22
N TYR A 13 -21.06 11.51 9.89
CA TYR A 13 -21.09 12.90 9.42
C TYR A 13 -21.35 12.92 7.91
N ASN A 14 -22.53 13.36 7.50
CA ASN A 14 -22.95 13.42 6.10
C ASN A 14 -22.73 14.84 5.56
N GLY A 15 -21.48 15.20 5.28
CA GLY A 15 -21.08 16.51 4.77
C GLY A 15 -19.60 16.55 4.36
N ASN A 16 -19.12 17.74 4.00
CA ASN A 16 -17.70 17.99 3.72
C ASN A 16 -17.03 18.62 4.94
N PHE A 17 -16.37 17.81 5.76
CA PHE A 17 -15.81 18.24 7.04
C PHE A 17 -14.53 19.06 6.85
N THR A 18 -14.50 20.30 7.33
CA THR A 18 -13.35 21.22 7.20
C THR A 18 -12.77 21.65 8.55
N GLY A 19 -13.23 21.06 9.66
CA GLY A 19 -12.77 21.38 11.00
C GLY A 19 -11.63 20.48 11.48
N VAL A 20 -11.35 20.54 12.79
CA VAL A 20 -10.44 19.62 13.47
C VAL A 20 -11.24 18.68 14.37
N TYR A 21 -11.13 17.38 14.12
CA TYR A 21 -11.63 16.33 15.01
C TYR A 21 -10.46 15.55 15.60
N GLU A 22 -10.43 15.46 16.92
CA GLU A 22 -9.40 14.72 17.65
C GLU A 22 -10.03 13.86 18.76
N ALA A 23 -9.60 12.61 18.83
CA ALA A 23 -10.01 11.66 19.87
C ALA A 23 -8.82 11.27 20.79
N THR A 24 -8.02 12.27 21.15
CA THR A 24 -6.85 12.17 22.04
C THR A 24 -7.23 11.72 23.45
N LYS A 25 -6.51 10.75 24.02
CA LYS A 25 -6.62 10.35 25.43
C LYS A 25 -5.30 10.50 26.20
N GLY A 26 -4.19 9.98 25.65
CA GLY A 26 -2.85 10.04 26.25
C GLY A 26 -2.07 11.29 25.87
N ASP A 27 -0.80 11.33 26.26
CA ASP A 27 0.13 12.43 25.97
C ASP A 27 0.37 12.62 24.47
N ILE A 28 0.59 13.87 24.05
CA ILE A 28 1.02 14.16 22.69
C ILE A 28 2.50 13.78 22.55
N ILE A 29 2.76 12.78 21.72
CA ILE A 29 4.11 12.24 21.47
C ILE A 29 4.80 12.89 20.26
N ASP A 30 4.05 13.62 19.45
CA ASP A 30 4.57 14.40 18.32
C ASP A 30 3.71 15.66 18.17
N THR A 31 4.32 16.82 18.42
CA THR A 31 3.63 18.12 18.39
C THR A 31 3.38 18.62 16.97
N GLY A 32 4.14 18.16 15.96
CA GLY A 32 3.96 18.56 14.57
C GLY A 32 2.73 17.89 13.94
N THR A 33 2.45 16.64 14.34
CA THR A 33 1.31 15.86 13.84
C THR A 33 0.13 15.83 14.83
N GLY A 34 0.39 16.09 16.11
CA GLY A 34 -0.57 15.96 17.20
C GLY A 34 -0.90 14.50 17.55
N ARG A 35 -0.02 13.55 17.20
CA ARG A 35 -0.18 12.13 17.56
C ARG A 35 -0.13 11.97 19.07
N SER A 36 -1.02 11.14 19.59
CA SER A 36 -1.05 10.79 21.01
C SER A 36 -0.53 9.37 21.28
N SER A 37 -0.05 9.14 22.50
CA SER A 37 0.34 7.81 22.99
C SER A 37 -0.86 6.87 23.14
N GLU A 38 -2.05 7.42 23.37
CA GLU A 38 -3.31 6.68 23.44
C GLU A 38 -4.47 7.46 22.79
N GLN A 39 -5.45 6.72 22.28
CA GLN A 39 -6.68 7.24 21.68
C GLN A 39 -7.92 6.75 22.42
N TYR A 40 -9.00 7.55 22.43
CA TYR A 40 -10.33 7.03 22.74
C TYR A 40 -10.78 6.07 21.63
N LYS A 41 -11.51 5.02 22.03
CA LYS A 41 -12.02 4.01 21.11
C LYS A 41 -13.53 4.14 20.91
N ILE A 42 -13.96 4.10 19.65
CA ILE A 42 -15.33 3.78 19.26
C ILE A 42 -15.40 2.26 19.13
N LYS A 43 -16.35 1.59 19.79
CA LYS A 43 -16.45 0.12 19.77
C LYS A 43 -17.64 -0.36 18.98
N ASN A 44 -17.47 -1.47 18.26
CA ASN A 44 -18.53 -2.24 17.60
C ASN A 44 -19.41 -1.38 16.68
N TRP A 45 -18.80 -0.40 16.02
CA TRP A 45 -19.53 0.50 15.15
C TRP A 45 -19.87 -0.20 13.83
N THR A 46 -21.17 -0.20 13.49
CA THR A 46 -21.68 -0.82 12.26
C THR A 46 -22.29 0.23 11.34
N LEU A 47 -21.90 0.21 10.06
CA LEU A 47 -22.47 1.02 8.99
C LEU A 47 -22.90 0.12 7.83
N ASN A 48 -24.22 -0.01 7.61
CA ASN A 48 -24.76 -0.70 6.44
C ASN A 48 -25.50 0.29 5.54
N LYS A 49 -24.83 0.68 4.44
CA LYS A 49 -25.29 1.66 3.46
C LYS A 49 -24.97 1.16 2.05
N SER A 50 -25.45 -0.04 1.73
CA SER A 50 -25.13 -0.77 0.50
C SER A 50 -25.50 -0.05 -0.81
N SER A 51 -26.29 1.04 -0.76
CA SER A 51 -26.63 1.90 -1.90
C SER A 51 -25.89 3.24 -1.92
N ASN A 52 -25.18 3.60 -0.85
CA ASN A 52 -24.53 4.91 -0.70
C ASN A 52 -23.06 4.87 -1.09
N THR A 53 -22.61 6.00 -1.63
CA THR A 53 -21.19 6.33 -1.83
C THR A 53 -20.70 7.25 -0.71
N ASN A 54 -19.38 7.39 -0.57
CA ASN A 54 -18.72 8.23 0.44
C ASN A 54 -19.09 7.79 1.86
N CYS A 55 -18.66 6.59 2.23
CA CYS A 55 -19.05 5.95 3.49
C CYS A 55 -17.84 5.79 4.42
N GLY A 56 -17.97 6.36 5.61
CA GLY A 56 -17.04 6.30 6.73
C GLY A 56 -17.60 7.08 7.90
N LEU A 57 -16.84 7.21 9.00
CA LEU A 57 -17.24 8.08 10.12
C LEU A 57 -17.54 9.49 9.61
N PHE A 58 -16.75 9.95 8.65
CA PHE A 58 -16.99 11.13 7.82
C PHE A 58 -17.28 10.68 6.39
N ALA A 59 -18.37 11.17 5.80
CA ALA A 59 -18.61 10.95 4.37
C ALA A 59 -17.48 11.58 3.55
N SER A 60 -17.10 12.82 3.87
CA SER A 60 -15.99 13.53 3.23
C SER A 60 -15.24 14.42 4.21
N ILE A 61 -13.93 14.51 4.04
CA ILE A 61 -13.03 15.45 4.73
C ILE A 61 -12.48 16.40 3.66
N GLY A 62 -12.77 17.69 3.79
CA GLY A 62 -12.31 18.73 2.87
C GLY A 62 -10.85 19.12 3.12
N ALA A 63 -10.29 19.98 2.25
CA ALA A 63 -8.87 20.32 2.25
C ALA A 63 -8.33 20.88 3.57
N GLU A 64 -9.16 21.59 4.33
CA GLU A 64 -8.80 22.15 5.65
C GLU A 64 -9.13 21.19 6.82
N GLY A 65 -9.82 20.10 6.53
CA GLY A 65 -10.25 19.12 7.52
C GLY A 65 -9.08 18.31 8.08
N ILE A 66 -9.04 18.16 9.40
CA ILE A 66 -8.06 17.34 10.11
C ILE A 66 -8.79 16.37 11.01
N VAL A 67 -8.58 15.08 10.80
CA VAL A 67 -9.08 14.01 11.66
C VAL A 67 -7.89 13.27 12.24
N ARG A 68 -7.78 13.24 13.58
CA ARG A 68 -6.64 12.57 14.22
C ARG A 68 -6.99 11.77 15.47
N ASN A 69 -6.13 10.82 15.79
CA ASN A 69 -6.19 10.03 17.02
C ASN A 69 -7.52 9.27 17.17
N VAL A 70 -8.12 8.80 16.07
CA VAL A 70 -9.40 8.06 16.10
C VAL A 70 -9.14 6.57 16.06
N CYS A 71 -9.61 5.83 17.05
CA CYS A 71 -9.54 4.36 17.05
C CYS A 71 -10.95 3.76 17.00
N ILE A 72 -11.20 2.86 16.05
CA ILE A 72 -12.46 2.13 15.93
C ILE A 72 -12.19 0.63 16.11
N GLU A 73 -12.65 0.05 17.22
CA GLU A 73 -12.52 -1.37 17.57
C GLU A 73 -13.70 -2.16 17.00
N ASN A 74 -13.42 -3.25 16.29
CA ASN A 74 -14.40 -4.14 15.64
C ASN A 74 -15.40 -3.38 14.75
N VAL A 75 -14.87 -2.55 13.84
CA VAL A 75 -15.68 -1.82 12.87
C VAL A 75 -16.28 -2.76 11.83
N VAL A 76 -17.57 -2.61 11.51
CA VAL A 76 -18.27 -3.37 10.46
C VAL A 76 -18.89 -2.40 9.46
N ILE A 77 -18.39 -2.37 8.22
CA ILE A 77 -18.90 -1.46 7.17
C ILE A 77 -19.24 -2.25 5.92
N LYS A 78 -20.43 -1.97 5.37
CA LYS A 78 -20.85 -2.40 4.05
C LYS A 78 -21.48 -1.23 3.31
N ALA A 79 -20.87 -0.80 2.21
CA ALA A 79 -21.30 0.36 1.44
C ALA A 79 -21.10 0.16 -0.07
N LYS A 80 -21.69 1.01 -0.91
CA LYS A 80 -21.60 0.84 -2.37
C LYS A 80 -20.20 1.18 -2.90
N ALA A 81 -19.70 2.36 -2.57
CA ALA A 81 -18.52 2.96 -3.20
C ALA A 81 -17.83 3.96 -2.25
N LYS A 82 -16.54 4.26 -2.49
CA LYS A 82 -15.73 5.20 -1.70
C LYS A 82 -15.88 4.93 -0.19
N VAL A 83 -15.31 3.82 0.24
CA VAL A 83 -15.52 3.24 1.58
C VAL A 83 -14.23 3.25 2.37
N GLY A 84 -14.27 3.78 3.60
CA GLY A 84 -13.20 3.68 4.58
C GLY A 84 -13.71 3.91 6.00
N ALA A 85 -13.06 3.36 7.02
CA ALA A 85 -13.55 3.49 8.39
C ALA A 85 -13.62 4.95 8.87
N ILE A 86 -12.63 5.76 8.47
CA ILE A 86 -12.59 7.17 8.80
C ILE A 86 -13.31 8.00 7.76
N ALA A 87 -12.98 7.82 6.47
CA ALA A 87 -13.57 8.62 5.42
C ALA A 87 -13.85 7.85 4.13
N GLY A 88 -14.94 8.20 3.46
CA GLY A 88 -15.15 7.79 2.08
C GLY A 88 -14.28 8.56 1.10
N ASN A 89 -14.24 9.89 1.26
CA ASN A 89 -13.44 10.83 0.47
C ASN A 89 -12.60 11.73 1.39
N CYS A 90 -11.34 11.97 1.05
CA CYS A 90 -10.45 12.84 1.82
C CYS A 90 -9.60 13.74 0.90
N SER A 91 -9.73 15.05 1.07
CA SER A 91 -8.84 16.10 0.58
C SER A 91 -7.96 16.71 1.68
N GLY A 92 -8.29 16.44 2.95
CA GLY A 92 -7.60 16.96 4.14
C GLY A 92 -6.63 15.95 4.75
N LYS A 93 -6.46 16.00 6.08
CA LYS A 93 -5.50 15.16 6.81
C LYS A 93 -6.17 14.12 7.69
N ILE A 94 -5.71 12.88 7.61
CA ILE A 94 -6.03 11.81 8.55
C ILE A 94 -4.74 11.32 9.21
N ILE A 95 -4.65 11.43 10.54
CA ILE A 95 -3.40 11.24 11.29
C ILE A 95 -3.64 10.32 12.49
N SER A 96 -2.88 9.24 12.64
CA SER A 96 -3.03 8.32 13.79
C SER A 96 -4.45 7.78 13.95
N CYS A 97 -5.04 7.34 12.84
CA CYS A 97 -6.35 6.72 12.85
C CYS A 97 -6.25 5.22 12.61
N HIS A 98 -7.00 4.45 13.39
CA HIS A 98 -6.81 3.02 13.51
C HIS A 98 -8.13 2.27 13.48
N THR A 99 -8.19 1.19 12.72
CA THR A 99 -9.12 0.09 13.02
C THR A 99 -8.38 -0.93 13.89
N THR A 100 -9.06 -1.49 14.89
CA THR A 100 -8.50 -2.49 15.81
C THR A 100 -9.48 -3.63 16.06
N GLY A 101 -8.99 -4.70 16.69
CA GLY A 101 -9.79 -5.90 16.97
C GLY A 101 -9.79 -6.90 15.81
N ASN A 102 -10.37 -8.07 16.07
CA ASN A 102 -10.27 -9.25 15.20
C ASN A 102 -11.61 -9.62 14.54
N GLU A 103 -12.68 -8.90 14.86
CA GLU A 103 -14.04 -9.18 14.37
C GLU A 103 -14.54 -8.13 13.36
N GLY A 104 -13.73 -7.10 13.08
CA GLY A 104 -14.10 -6.04 12.15
C GLY A 104 -13.98 -6.46 10.68
N SER A 105 -14.87 -5.94 9.83
CA SER A 105 -14.86 -6.12 8.38
C SER A 105 -15.33 -4.88 7.63
N ILE A 106 -14.69 -4.55 6.51
CA ILE A 106 -15.04 -3.42 5.66
C ILE A 106 -15.16 -3.93 4.23
N SER A 107 -16.34 -3.77 3.64
CA SER A 107 -16.68 -4.39 2.36
C SER A 107 -17.46 -3.45 1.44
N THR A 108 -17.35 -3.73 0.14
CA THR A 108 -18.21 -3.11 -0.87
C THR A 108 -19.39 -4.00 -1.23
N ALA A 109 -20.57 -3.39 -1.37
CA ALA A 109 -21.73 -4.05 -1.98
C ALA A 109 -21.44 -4.35 -3.46
N ALA A 110 -21.99 -5.45 -3.98
CA ALA A 110 -21.88 -5.79 -5.39
C ALA A 110 -22.53 -4.70 -6.25
N THR A 111 -21.81 -4.22 -7.26
CA THR A 111 -22.24 -3.14 -8.14
C THR A 111 -21.42 -3.16 -9.43
N THR A 112 -21.93 -2.52 -10.48
CA THR A 112 -21.27 -2.34 -11.78
C THR A 112 -20.76 -0.91 -11.99
N ASP A 113 -20.88 -0.03 -10.99
CA ASP A 113 -20.38 1.35 -11.07
C ASP A 113 -18.86 1.37 -11.29
N ALA A 114 -18.36 2.38 -11.99
CA ALA A 114 -16.93 2.48 -12.33
C ALA A 114 -16.05 2.94 -11.16
N GLU A 115 -16.59 3.75 -10.24
CA GLU A 115 -15.84 4.40 -9.15
C GLU A 115 -15.97 3.67 -7.81
N ILE A 116 -15.59 2.40 -7.77
CA ILE A 116 -15.58 1.62 -6.52
C ILE A 116 -14.18 1.67 -5.92
N TYR A 117 -14.07 2.25 -4.74
CA TYR A 117 -12.80 2.39 -4.03
C TYR A 117 -13.01 2.01 -2.58
N LEU A 118 -12.20 1.07 -2.10
CA LEU A 118 -12.31 0.48 -0.77
C LEU A 118 -10.94 0.57 -0.09
N GLY A 119 -10.87 1.33 1.00
CA GLY A 119 -9.73 1.36 1.90
C GLY A 119 -10.16 0.99 3.32
N GLY A 120 -9.24 0.49 4.15
CA GLY A 120 -9.54 0.30 5.57
C GLY A 120 -9.76 1.63 6.32
N ILE A 121 -9.07 2.69 5.90
CA ILE A 121 -9.14 4.02 6.51
C ILE A 121 -9.83 5.03 5.58
N VAL A 122 -9.44 5.05 4.29
CA VAL A 122 -9.95 5.99 3.29
C VAL A 122 -10.30 5.30 1.98
N GLY A 123 -11.50 5.54 1.44
CA GLY A 123 -11.86 5.05 0.10
C GLY A 123 -11.11 5.77 -1.02
N TYR A 124 -11.20 7.10 -1.05
CA TYR A 124 -10.69 7.97 -2.10
C TYR A 124 -9.88 9.14 -1.52
N LEU A 125 -8.58 9.16 -1.78
CA LEU A 125 -7.66 10.23 -1.36
C LEU A 125 -7.34 11.12 -2.55
N THR A 126 -7.55 12.43 -2.45
CA THR A 126 -7.41 13.38 -3.56
C THR A 126 -6.87 14.72 -3.10
N GLU A 127 -6.61 15.63 -4.04
CA GLU A 127 -6.18 17.01 -3.78
C GLU A 127 -4.97 17.04 -2.81
N LYS A 128 -5.07 17.75 -1.69
CA LYS A 128 -4.02 17.87 -0.67
C LYS A 128 -4.07 16.74 0.37
N GLY A 129 -4.78 15.67 0.07
CA GLY A 129 -5.07 14.57 0.97
C GLY A 129 -3.81 13.93 1.53
N GLU A 130 -3.74 13.81 2.85
CA GLU A 130 -2.64 13.16 3.56
C GLU A 130 -3.20 12.09 4.51
N VAL A 131 -2.72 10.85 4.39
CA VAL A 131 -3.00 9.78 5.36
C VAL A 131 -1.69 9.36 5.99
N SER A 132 -1.53 9.65 7.29
CA SER A 132 -0.28 9.38 7.99
C SER A 132 -0.46 8.67 9.33
N TYR A 133 0.48 7.77 9.66
CA TYR A 133 0.51 7.04 10.92
C TYR A 133 -0.75 6.22 11.21
N CYS A 134 -1.47 5.78 10.17
CA CYS A 134 -2.72 5.06 10.30
C CYS A 134 -2.54 3.55 10.22
N SER A 135 -3.46 2.78 10.79
CA SER A 135 -3.41 1.32 10.66
C SER A 135 -4.76 0.65 10.49
N ASN A 136 -4.79 -0.45 9.74
CA ASN A 136 -5.98 -1.27 9.57
C ASN A 136 -5.76 -2.71 10.08
N THR A 137 -6.67 -3.20 10.93
CA THR A 137 -6.78 -4.62 11.30
C THR A 137 -8.12 -5.25 10.90
N ALA A 138 -9.10 -4.45 10.48
CA ALA A 138 -10.39 -4.95 10.00
C ALA A 138 -10.25 -5.60 8.61
N ALA A 139 -10.81 -6.79 8.43
CA ALA A 139 -10.74 -7.53 7.16
C ALA A 139 -11.33 -6.71 6.01
N ILE A 140 -10.68 -6.73 4.84
CA ILE A 140 -11.12 -5.98 3.66
C ILE A 140 -11.64 -6.94 2.59
N GLU A 141 -12.89 -6.73 2.17
CA GLU A 141 -13.55 -7.57 1.16
C GLU A 141 -14.06 -6.70 -0.01
N GLY A 142 -13.26 -6.64 -1.07
CA GLY A 142 -13.60 -5.91 -2.29
C GLY A 142 -14.30 -6.78 -3.33
N THR A 143 -15.40 -6.26 -3.86
CA THR A 143 -16.21 -6.90 -4.93
C THR A 143 -16.14 -6.17 -6.27
N ALA A 144 -15.54 -4.97 -6.29
CA ALA A 144 -15.30 -4.17 -7.50
C ALA A 144 -14.22 -3.10 -7.25
N GLY A 145 -13.66 -2.54 -8.33
CA GLY A 145 -12.80 -1.35 -8.32
C GLY A 145 -11.51 -1.46 -7.49
N CYS A 146 -10.91 -0.36 -7.03
CA CYS A 146 -9.58 -0.39 -6.38
C CYS A 146 -9.70 -0.71 -4.88
N VAL A 147 -8.86 -1.64 -4.40
CA VAL A 147 -8.93 -2.14 -3.02
C VAL A 147 -7.59 -1.97 -2.34
N GLY A 148 -7.55 -1.25 -1.23
CA GLY A 148 -6.37 -1.09 -0.39
C GLY A 148 -6.65 -1.48 1.06
N GLY A 149 -5.66 -2.02 1.77
CA GLY A 149 -5.79 -2.24 3.21
C GLY A 149 -5.92 -0.95 4.01
N VAL A 150 -5.40 0.18 3.50
CA VAL A 150 -5.52 1.51 4.16
C VAL A 150 -6.26 2.50 3.25
N VAL A 151 -5.79 2.68 2.02
CA VAL A 151 -6.34 3.63 1.04
C VAL A 151 -6.79 2.91 -0.22
N GLY A 152 -8.04 3.06 -0.62
CA GLY A 152 -8.56 2.41 -1.84
C GLY A 152 -7.89 2.94 -3.10
N ILE A 153 -7.91 4.25 -3.29
CA ILE A 153 -7.22 4.92 -4.41
C ILE A 153 -6.65 6.27 -3.99
N ILE A 154 -5.47 6.60 -4.52
CA ILE A 154 -4.95 7.97 -4.59
C ILE A 154 -5.27 8.51 -5.99
N MET A 155 -5.99 9.62 -6.04
CA MET A 155 -6.35 10.31 -7.27
C MET A 155 -5.74 11.70 -7.28
N ARG A 156 -4.75 11.87 -8.15
CA ARG A 156 -4.05 13.12 -8.37
C ARG A 156 -4.88 14.07 -9.23
N ASP A 157 -4.97 15.33 -8.81
CA ASP A 157 -5.33 16.44 -9.70
C ASP A 157 -4.07 17.14 -10.26
N ALA A 158 -4.26 18.08 -11.19
CA ALA A 158 -3.14 18.73 -11.87
C ALA A 158 -2.19 19.53 -10.95
N ASN A 159 -2.64 19.93 -9.76
CA ASN A 159 -1.97 20.90 -8.90
C ASN A 159 -1.52 20.33 -7.55
N ASN A 160 -2.03 19.17 -7.15
CA ASN A 160 -1.78 18.60 -5.83
C ASN A 160 -1.25 17.17 -5.93
N ALA A 161 -0.45 16.78 -4.94
CA ALA A 161 0.13 15.45 -4.82
C ALA A 161 -0.29 14.85 -3.46
N PRO A 162 -1.39 14.08 -3.40
CA PRO A 162 -1.77 13.40 -2.17
C PRO A 162 -0.69 12.38 -1.76
N ALA A 163 -0.58 12.11 -0.46
CA ALA A 163 0.49 11.28 0.08
C ALA A 163 -0.01 10.30 1.16
N VAL A 164 0.65 9.15 1.24
CA VAL A 164 0.44 8.15 2.28
C VAL A 164 1.77 7.87 2.97
N ALA A 165 1.82 8.04 4.30
CA ALA A 165 3.05 7.94 5.06
C ALA A 165 2.88 7.11 6.33
N TYR A 166 3.85 6.26 6.68
CA TYR A 166 3.88 5.56 7.97
C TYR A 166 2.60 4.77 8.28
N CYS A 167 1.99 4.16 7.27
CA CYS A 167 0.74 3.43 7.40
C CYS A 167 0.97 1.92 7.42
N THR A 168 0.15 1.18 8.18
CA THR A 168 0.27 -0.27 8.30
C THR A 168 -1.05 -0.99 8.02
N ASN A 169 -1.01 -2.02 7.18
CA ASN A 169 -2.09 -2.98 7.12
C ASN A 169 -1.68 -4.30 7.78
N LYS A 170 -2.46 -4.74 8.76
CA LYS A 170 -2.33 -6.05 9.40
C LYS A 170 -3.51 -6.97 9.06
N ALA A 171 -4.51 -6.46 8.33
CA ALA A 171 -5.72 -7.20 7.99
C ALA A 171 -5.57 -8.00 6.70
N ASN A 172 -6.34 -9.08 6.59
CA ASN A 172 -6.48 -9.78 5.33
C ASN A 172 -7.24 -8.90 4.32
N VAL A 173 -6.75 -8.86 3.08
CA VAL A 173 -7.34 -8.11 1.97
C VAL A 173 -7.69 -9.07 0.84
N VAL A 174 -8.98 -9.24 0.57
CA VAL A 174 -9.49 -10.12 -0.49
C VAL A 174 -10.22 -9.30 -1.53
N CYS A 175 -9.89 -9.52 -2.80
CA CYS A 175 -10.58 -8.93 -3.93
C CYS A 175 -11.11 -10.01 -4.88
N SER A 176 -12.41 -9.95 -5.15
CA SER A 176 -13.13 -10.87 -6.03
C SER A 176 -13.45 -10.26 -7.41
N SER A 177 -12.84 -9.14 -7.75
CA SER A 177 -12.98 -8.46 -9.04
C SER A 177 -11.64 -8.28 -9.76
N LYS A 178 -11.69 -7.96 -11.07
CA LYS A 178 -10.52 -7.68 -11.92
C LYS A 178 -9.92 -6.31 -11.61
N SER A 179 -9.23 -6.22 -10.48
CA SER A 179 -8.90 -4.95 -9.84
C SER A 179 -7.44 -4.87 -9.38
N PRO A 180 -6.90 -3.65 -9.24
CA PRO A 180 -5.67 -3.46 -8.50
C PRO A 180 -5.95 -3.57 -6.99
N VAL A 181 -5.07 -4.28 -6.29
CA VAL A 181 -5.18 -4.58 -4.86
C VAL A 181 -3.85 -4.27 -4.19
N GLY A 182 -3.87 -3.46 -3.14
CA GLY A 182 -2.68 -3.14 -2.37
C GLY A 182 -2.86 -3.47 -0.89
N GLY A 183 -1.81 -3.94 -0.22
CA GLY A 183 -1.84 -4.05 1.23
C GLY A 183 -2.02 -2.69 1.88
N VAL A 184 -1.49 -1.62 1.30
CA VAL A 184 -1.68 -0.25 1.80
C VAL A 184 -2.54 0.58 0.84
N VAL A 185 -2.12 0.70 -0.42
CA VAL A 185 -2.81 1.52 -1.44
C VAL A 185 -3.27 0.66 -2.61
N GLY A 186 -4.58 0.65 -2.90
CA GLY A 186 -5.11 -0.13 -4.03
C GLY A 186 -4.57 0.35 -5.38
N SER A 187 -4.77 1.62 -5.70
CA SER A 187 -4.22 2.22 -6.92
C SER A 187 -3.82 3.68 -6.75
N ILE A 188 -2.93 4.15 -7.62
CA ILE A 188 -2.50 5.53 -7.77
C ILE A 188 -2.72 5.92 -9.23
N ALA A 189 -3.55 6.93 -9.46
CA ALA A 189 -3.92 7.41 -10.79
C ALA A 189 -4.24 8.91 -10.74
N GLY A 190 -4.60 9.49 -11.89
CA GLY A 190 -4.98 10.90 -12.00
C GLY A 190 -4.22 11.65 -13.08
N ALA A 191 -4.20 12.98 -12.97
CA ALA A 191 -3.50 13.85 -13.90
C ALA A 191 -1.97 13.66 -13.83
N ALA A 192 -1.28 13.93 -14.94
CA ALA A 192 0.16 14.14 -14.90
C ALA A 192 0.46 15.45 -14.15
N GLY A 193 1.63 15.54 -13.53
CA GLY A 193 2.13 16.78 -12.96
C GLY A 193 3.57 16.63 -12.49
N ASN A 194 4.11 17.71 -11.91
CA ASN A 194 5.56 17.85 -11.73
C ASN A 194 6.11 17.06 -10.54
N ASP A 195 5.34 16.94 -9.45
CA ASP A 195 5.75 16.18 -8.27
C ASP A 195 5.39 14.69 -8.39
N LEU A 196 6.17 13.84 -7.70
CA LEU A 196 5.87 12.43 -7.50
C LEU A 196 4.76 12.26 -6.45
N ILE A 197 3.82 11.34 -6.69
CA ILE A 197 2.98 10.81 -5.61
C ILE A 197 3.86 9.96 -4.69
N LYS A 198 3.77 10.18 -3.37
CA LYS A 198 4.61 9.50 -2.39
C LYS A 198 3.84 8.51 -1.54
N VAL A 199 4.34 7.27 -1.49
CA VAL A 199 3.95 6.24 -0.52
C VAL A 199 5.20 5.85 0.25
N THR A 200 5.33 6.33 1.50
CA THR A 200 6.58 6.25 2.26
C THR A 200 6.37 5.62 3.62
N GLY A 201 7.34 4.83 4.11
CA GLY A 201 7.27 4.32 5.49
C GLY A 201 6.14 3.31 5.71
N CYS A 202 5.67 2.62 4.68
CA CYS A 202 4.46 1.80 4.75
C CYS A 202 4.76 0.32 4.95
N ALA A 203 3.91 -0.39 5.69
CA ALA A 203 4.09 -1.80 5.97
C ALA A 203 2.81 -2.61 5.74
N ASN A 204 2.97 -3.83 5.24
CA ASN A 204 1.90 -4.82 5.20
C ASN A 204 2.33 -6.14 5.83
N SER A 205 1.54 -6.64 6.78
CA SER A 205 1.68 -7.98 7.35
C SER A 205 0.45 -8.86 7.16
N GLY A 206 -0.66 -8.29 6.67
CA GLY A 206 -1.87 -9.05 6.35
C GLY A 206 -1.75 -9.82 5.03
N GLU A 207 -2.46 -10.93 4.91
CA GLU A 207 -2.51 -11.69 3.66
C GLU A 207 -3.32 -10.94 2.59
N ILE A 208 -2.85 -10.97 1.34
CA ILE A 208 -3.53 -10.31 0.21
C ILE A 208 -3.86 -11.34 -0.88
N SER A 209 -5.12 -11.37 -1.30
CA SER A 209 -5.61 -12.29 -2.33
C SER A 209 -6.42 -11.58 -3.43
N GLY A 210 -5.94 -11.68 -4.67
CA GLY A 210 -6.68 -11.33 -5.88
C GLY A 210 -7.11 -12.59 -6.63
N THR A 211 -8.41 -12.84 -6.69
CA THR A 211 -8.98 -14.12 -7.17
C THR A 211 -9.43 -14.11 -8.62
N GLN A 212 -9.23 -13.00 -9.33
CA GLN A 212 -9.68 -12.78 -10.70
C GLN A 212 -8.52 -12.56 -11.68
N ALA A 213 -8.80 -12.99 -12.91
CA ALA A 213 -7.95 -12.85 -14.08
C ALA A 213 -7.46 -11.41 -14.24
N ASN A 214 -6.13 -11.23 -14.35
CA ASN A 214 -5.46 -9.92 -14.47
C ASN A 214 -5.45 -9.05 -13.22
N ASN A 215 -5.69 -9.60 -12.02
CA ASN A 215 -5.44 -8.82 -10.80
C ASN A 215 -4.00 -8.28 -10.76
N GLN A 216 -3.83 -7.08 -10.21
CA GLN A 216 -2.51 -6.51 -9.91
C GLN A 216 -2.42 -6.35 -8.39
N VAL A 217 -1.77 -7.30 -7.73
CA VAL A 217 -1.75 -7.43 -6.27
C VAL A 217 -0.37 -7.11 -5.72
N GLY A 218 -0.24 -5.95 -5.07
CA GLY A 218 1.00 -5.50 -4.44
C GLY A 218 0.91 -5.53 -2.91
N GLY A 219 2.00 -5.87 -2.22
CA GLY A 219 2.07 -5.82 -0.77
C GLY A 219 1.93 -4.40 -0.22
N ILE A 220 2.42 -3.39 -0.93
CA ILE A 220 2.21 -1.99 -0.58
C ILE A 220 1.21 -1.34 -1.55
N VAL A 221 1.50 -1.33 -2.85
CA VAL A 221 0.68 -0.68 -3.88
C VAL A 221 0.23 -1.67 -4.96
N GLY A 222 -1.06 -1.75 -5.25
CA GLY A 222 -1.53 -2.60 -6.35
C GLY A 222 -1.08 -2.11 -7.73
N ARG A 223 -1.41 -0.87 -8.07
CA ARG A 223 -1.04 -0.27 -9.35
C ARG A 223 -0.83 1.24 -9.28
N ALA A 224 0.25 1.73 -9.87
CA ALA A 224 0.47 3.16 -10.16
C ALA A 224 0.52 3.41 -11.66
N THR A 225 -0.20 4.41 -12.17
CA THR A 225 -0.22 4.79 -13.60
C THR A 225 0.42 6.15 -13.90
N ILE A 226 0.90 6.84 -12.87
CA ILE A 226 1.50 8.17 -12.93
C ILE A 226 2.80 8.18 -12.10
N ASP A 227 3.56 9.25 -12.23
CA ASP A 227 4.84 9.44 -11.56
C ASP A 227 4.71 9.28 -10.03
N THR A 228 5.41 8.27 -9.52
CA THR A 228 5.23 7.76 -8.15
C THR A 228 6.57 7.35 -7.56
N GLU A 229 6.75 7.66 -6.27
CA GLU A 229 7.78 7.12 -5.42
C GLU A 229 7.17 6.23 -4.34
N ILE A 230 7.65 4.98 -4.26
CA ILE A 230 7.43 4.11 -3.11
C ILE A 230 8.76 3.99 -2.38
N SER A 231 8.80 4.37 -1.11
CA SER A 231 10.04 4.36 -0.35
C SER A 231 9.90 3.87 1.08
N GLN A 232 10.98 3.34 1.63
CA GLN A 232 11.06 2.95 3.05
C GLN A 232 9.91 2.03 3.47
N SER A 233 9.55 1.05 2.64
CA SER A 233 8.30 0.30 2.79
C SER A 233 8.51 -1.19 2.64
N TYR A 234 7.72 -2.00 3.34
CA TYR A 234 7.94 -3.44 3.36
C TYR A 234 6.70 -4.31 3.48
N ASN A 235 6.80 -5.51 2.92
CA ASN A 235 5.76 -6.53 3.00
C ASN A 235 6.28 -7.81 3.66
N THR A 236 5.55 -8.29 4.66
CA THR A 236 5.74 -9.60 5.29
C THR A 236 4.53 -10.52 5.10
N GLY A 237 3.38 -9.98 4.67
CA GLY A 237 2.17 -10.75 4.39
C GLY A 237 2.30 -11.59 3.11
N SER A 238 1.66 -12.76 3.08
CA SER A 238 1.59 -13.56 1.86
C SER A 238 0.73 -12.88 0.79
N ILE A 239 1.08 -13.10 -0.47
CA ILE A 239 0.40 -12.50 -1.62
C ILE A 239 0.05 -13.59 -2.62
N THR A 240 -1.24 -13.69 -2.97
CA THR A 240 -1.73 -14.53 -4.05
C THR A 240 -2.48 -13.69 -5.08
N ALA A 241 -2.16 -13.86 -6.37
CA ALA A 241 -2.86 -13.17 -7.45
C ALA A 241 -3.12 -14.09 -8.65
N MET A 242 -4.33 -14.07 -9.21
CA MET A 242 -4.59 -14.62 -10.55
C MET A 242 -4.21 -13.61 -11.65
N GLY A 243 -2.98 -13.12 -11.58
CA GLY A 243 -2.43 -12.05 -12.39
C GLY A 243 -1.03 -11.67 -11.90
N SER A 244 -0.71 -10.38 -11.84
CA SER A 244 0.58 -9.92 -11.35
C SER A 244 0.59 -9.83 -9.82
N ALA A 245 1.58 -10.45 -9.17
CA ALA A 245 1.77 -10.48 -7.72
C ALA A 245 3.13 -9.87 -7.35
N SER A 246 3.19 -8.95 -6.39
CA SER A 246 4.46 -8.39 -5.95
C SER A 246 4.49 -7.98 -4.49
N GLY A 247 5.64 -8.11 -3.82
CA GLY A 247 5.81 -7.67 -2.44
C GLY A 247 5.68 -6.15 -2.25
N ILE A 248 6.07 -5.33 -3.22
CA ILE A 248 5.94 -3.86 -3.10
C ILE A 248 4.88 -3.32 -4.06
N ILE A 249 5.10 -3.43 -5.37
CA ILE A 249 4.16 -2.93 -6.38
C ILE A 249 3.95 -3.89 -7.55
N ALA A 250 2.70 -4.26 -7.83
CA ALA A 250 2.42 -5.21 -8.91
C ALA A 250 2.54 -4.59 -10.30
N ARG A 251 2.07 -3.35 -10.49
CA ARG A 251 2.23 -2.65 -11.77
C ARG A 251 2.57 -1.18 -11.57
N MET A 252 3.69 -0.75 -12.13
CA MET A 252 4.17 0.63 -12.05
C MET A 252 4.29 1.25 -13.43
N GLY A 253 3.87 2.50 -13.58
CA GLY A 253 3.94 3.27 -14.83
C GLY A 253 4.32 4.73 -14.59
N GLY A 254 4.11 5.58 -15.60
CA GLY A 254 4.52 6.98 -15.59
C GLY A 254 5.77 7.24 -16.42
N THR A 255 6.31 8.45 -16.31
CA THR A 255 7.60 8.90 -16.85
C THR A 255 8.72 8.81 -15.82
N ASN A 256 8.40 8.93 -14.53
CA ASN A 256 9.36 8.85 -13.43
C ASN A 256 8.83 7.92 -12.32
N ALA A 257 9.36 6.70 -12.28
CA ALA A 257 8.95 5.66 -11.36
C ALA A 257 10.11 5.28 -10.42
N ILE A 258 9.92 5.40 -9.11
CA ILE A 258 10.98 5.15 -8.12
C ILE A 258 10.48 4.17 -7.05
N VAL A 259 11.21 3.07 -6.86
CA VAL A 259 11.05 2.18 -5.70
C VAL A 259 12.38 2.11 -4.97
N ARG A 260 12.43 2.56 -3.72
CA ARG A 260 13.69 2.61 -2.98
C ARG A 260 13.59 2.25 -1.51
N ASP A 261 14.64 1.66 -0.96
CA ASP A 261 14.71 1.28 0.45
C ASP A 261 13.49 0.40 0.82
N CYS A 262 13.16 -0.56 -0.03
CA CYS A 262 11.96 -1.40 0.12
C CYS A 262 12.31 -2.87 0.18
N TYR A 263 11.49 -3.67 0.88
CA TYR A 263 11.74 -5.10 0.92
C TYR A 263 10.51 -5.99 1.09
N ASN A 264 10.68 -7.25 0.69
CA ASN A 264 9.66 -8.27 0.84
C ASN A 264 10.22 -9.52 1.52
N THR A 265 9.54 -9.99 2.55
CA THR A 265 9.75 -11.31 3.16
C THR A 265 8.54 -12.23 3.00
N GLY A 266 7.37 -11.69 2.62
CA GLY A 266 6.16 -12.48 2.40
C GLY A 266 6.25 -13.38 1.16
N ALA A 267 5.65 -14.56 1.22
CA ALA A 267 5.57 -15.46 0.07
C ALA A 267 4.68 -14.87 -1.03
N ILE A 268 5.11 -14.99 -2.29
CA ILE A 268 4.43 -14.45 -3.47
C ILE A 268 4.02 -15.60 -4.40
N LYS A 269 2.75 -15.61 -4.77
CA LYS A 269 2.19 -16.61 -5.67
C LYS A 269 1.34 -15.95 -6.76
N SER A 270 1.81 -16.07 -8.01
CA SER A 270 0.99 -15.79 -9.19
C SER A 270 0.36 -17.09 -9.70
N THR A 271 -0.96 -17.13 -9.79
CA THR A 271 -1.74 -18.23 -10.38
C THR A 271 -2.27 -17.92 -11.77
N GLY A 272 -1.95 -16.75 -12.34
CA GLY A 272 -2.32 -16.39 -13.70
C GLY A 272 -1.69 -17.33 -14.73
N THR A 273 -2.35 -17.56 -15.85
CA THR A 273 -1.90 -18.34 -17.01
C THR A 273 -1.91 -17.45 -18.25
N ALA A 274 -1.17 -17.81 -19.30
CA ALA A 274 -1.14 -17.04 -20.55
C ALA A 274 -2.54 -16.75 -21.15
N THR A 275 -3.55 -17.56 -20.81
CA THR A 275 -4.94 -17.43 -21.30
C THR A 275 -5.86 -16.63 -20.36
N ASN A 276 -5.54 -16.52 -19.07
CA ASN A 276 -6.40 -15.84 -18.08
C ASN A 276 -5.73 -14.66 -17.38
N GLY A 277 -4.46 -14.35 -17.64
CA GLY A 277 -3.82 -13.10 -17.25
C GLY A 277 -2.31 -13.19 -17.08
N ASN A 278 -1.66 -12.03 -17.08
CA ASN A 278 -0.21 -11.94 -16.95
C ASN A 278 0.29 -12.64 -15.67
N SER A 279 1.07 -13.73 -15.81
CA SER A 279 1.59 -14.53 -14.68
C SER A 279 2.89 -13.98 -14.11
N ASN A 280 2.89 -12.72 -13.69
CA ASN A 280 4.11 -12.03 -13.26
C ASN A 280 4.22 -12.07 -11.74
N ALA A 281 5.35 -12.55 -11.21
CA ALA A 281 5.65 -12.49 -9.78
C ALA A 281 7.07 -11.95 -9.52
N ALA A 282 7.19 -11.01 -8.59
CA ALA A 282 8.48 -10.45 -8.15
C ALA A 282 8.39 -9.83 -6.74
N GLY A 283 9.47 -9.87 -5.98
CA GLY A 283 9.56 -9.27 -4.65
C GLY A 283 9.29 -7.77 -4.61
N ILE A 284 9.73 -7.01 -5.61
CA ILE A 284 9.66 -5.53 -5.59
C ILE A 284 8.71 -4.98 -6.66
N VAL A 285 8.94 -5.30 -7.94
CA VAL A 285 8.10 -4.82 -9.05
C VAL A 285 7.75 -5.95 -10.01
N ALA A 286 6.48 -6.36 -10.10
CA ALA A 286 6.10 -7.43 -11.03
C ALA A 286 5.96 -6.93 -12.49
N THR A 287 5.46 -5.74 -12.73
CA THR A 287 5.30 -5.22 -14.09
C THR A 287 5.58 -3.74 -14.15
N CYS A 288 6.29 -3.33 -15.19
CA CYS A 288 6.59 -1.95 -15.48
C CYS A 288 6.03 -1.55 -16.84
N THR A 289 5.34 -0.41 -16.90
CA THR A 289 4.79 0.19 -18.13
C THR A 289 5.19 1.67 -18.17
N ILE A 290 6.47 1.96 -18.36
CA ILE A 290 7.00 3.33 -18.45
C ILE A 290 6.67 3.93 -19.81
N ALA A 291 6.28 5.21 -19.80
CA ALA A 291 6.04 5.98 -21.01
C ALA A 291 7.34 6.20 -21.82
N ALA A 292 7.20 6.52 -23.11
CA ALA A 292 8.35 6.81 -23.96
C ALA A 292 9.19 7.96 -23.37
N GLY A 293 10.51 7.76 -23.26
CA GLY A 293 11.43 8.76 -22.70
C GLY A 293 11.50 8.81 -21.17
N GLY A 294 10.65 8.05 -20.46
CA GLY A 294 10.71 7.92 -19.01
C GLY A 294 11.73 6.89 -18.51
N GLY A 295 11.84 6.76 -17.19
CA GLY A 295 12.67 5.76 -16.51
C GLY A 295 12.03 5.18 -15.24
N MET A 296 12.48 3.98 -14.86
CA MET A 296 12.21 3.36 -13.57
C MET A 296 13.52 3.12 -12.82
N THR A 297 13.55 3.49 -11.53
CA THR A 297 14.66 3.19 -10.63
C THR A 297 14.19 2.25 -9.53
N ILE A 298 14.91 1.14 -9.34
CA ILE A 298 14.81 0.27 -8.17
C ILE A 298 16.13 0.39 -7.39
N GLU A 299 16.08 0.89 -6.17
CA GLU A 299 17.29 1.22 -5.41
C GLU A 299 17.23 0.67 -3.99
N ASN A 300 18.33 0.09 -3.47
CA ASN A 300 18.42 -0.37 -2.09
C ASN A 300 17.29 -1.33 -1.68
N CYS A 301 16.80 -2.16 -2.61
CA CYS A 301 15.65 -3.03 -2.41
C CYS A 301 16.06 -4.50 -2.29
N HIS A 302 15.28 -5.30 -1.55
CA HIS A 302 15.57 -6.74 -1.42
C HIS A 302 14.36 -7.65 -1.28
N ASN A 303 14.51 -8.90 -1.72
CA ASN A 303 13.50 -9.94 -1.57
C ASN A 303 14.08 -11.17 -0.89
N VAL A 304 13.34 -11.65 0.11
CA VAL A 304 13.61 -12.88 0.86
C VAL A 304 12.45 -13.87 0.76
N GLY A 305 11.25 -13.38 0.44
CA GLY A 305 10.06 -14.21 0.29
C GLY A 305 10.14 -15.15 -0.91
N ASP A 306 9.61 -16.36 -0.76
CA ASP A 306 9.51 -17.33 -1.85
C ASP A 306 8.59 -16.82 -2.95
N MET A 307 8.89 -17.19 -4.20
CA MET A 307 8.10 -16.80 -5.37
C MET A 307 7.70 -18.00 -6.19
N THR A 308 6.44 -18.04 -6.61
CA THR A 308 5.90 -19.07 -7.50
C THR A 308 5.01 -18.46 -8.58
N THR A 309 5.09 -19.01 -9.79
CA THR A 309 4.20 -18.68 -10.92
C THR A 309 3.59 -19.97 -11.47
N ALA A 310 2.36 -19.92 -11.98
CA ALA A 310 1.69 -21.10 -12.53
C ALA A 310 2.44 -21.74 -13.71
N ASN A 311 3.20 -20.97 -14.47
CA ASN A 311 3.96 -21.46 -15.62
C ASN A 311 5.37 -21.96 -15.24
N GLY A 312 5.75 -21.96 -13.95
CA GLY A 312 7.10 -22.31 -13.50
C GLY A 312 8.18 -21.36 -14.03
N ALA A 313 7.81 -20.12 -14.38
CA ALA A 313 8.71 -19.14 -14.95
C ALA A 313 9.85 -18.80 -13.98
N SER A 314 11.04 -18.64 -14.56
CA SER A 314 12.29 -18.39 -13.85
C SER A 314 12.40 -16.94 -13.36
N PHE A 315 12.77 -16.74 -12.10
CA PHE A 315 12.97 -15.41 -11.51
C PHE A 315 14.45 -15.04 -11.64
N GLY A 316 14.80 -14.18 -12.60
CA GLY A 316 16.20 -13.84 -12.86
C GLY A 316 16.91 -13.18 -11.67
N ASN A 317 16.22 -12.31 -10.93
CA ASN A 317 16.77 -11.66 -9.74
C ASN A 317 15.75 -11.56 -8.58
N GLY A 318 14.56 -12.15 -8.75
CA GLY A 318 13.50 -12.10 -7.74
C GLY A 318 12.97 -10.71 -7.35
N LEU A 319 13.48 -9.61 -7.92
CA LEU A 319 13.08 -8.24 -7.60
C LEU A 319 12.19 -7.65 -8.70
N PHE A 320 12.44 -8.01 -9.95
CA PHE A 320 11.73 -7.51 -11.12
C PHE A 320 11.37 -8.62 -12.09
N HIS A 321 10.15 -8.60 -12.65
CA HIS A 321 9.71 -9.63 -13.58
C HIS A 321 9.66 -9.17 -15.05
N ARG A 322 8.96 -8.05 -15.35
CA ARG A 322 8.67 -7.69 -16.75
C ARG A 322 8.53 -6.19 -16.99
N THR A 323 9.03 -5.73 -18.15
CA THR A 323 8.72 -4.41 -18.72
C THR A 323 7.89 -4.54 -20.00
N ASP A 324 6.91 -3.64 -20.19
CA ASP A 324 6.23 -3.37 -21.46
C ASP A 324 7.01 -2.37 -22.34
N GLY A 325 7.92 -1.62 -21.74
CA GLY A 325 8.75 -0.61 -22.39
C GLY A 325 10.12 -1.15 -22.78
N LYS A 326 11.09 -0.24 -22.96
CA LYS A 326 12.47 -0.63 -23.24
C LYS A 326 13.18 -1.01 -21.95
N ILE A 327 13.94 -2.11 -21.98
CA ILE A 327 14.77 -2.53 -20.83
C ILE A 327 15.78 -1.45 -20.42
N SER A 328 16.26 -0.64 -21.37
CA SER A 328 17.17 0.48 -21.12
C SER A 328 16.58 1.61 -20.27
N GLN A 329 15.27 1.60 -20.00
CA GLN A 329 14.59 2.55 -19.10
C GLN A 329 14.61 2.09 -17.65
N ILE A 330 15.06 0.85 -17.38
CA ILE A 330 15.05 0.26 -16.05
C ILE A 330 16.46 0.34 -15.47
N THR A 331 16.56 0.91 -14.27
CA THR A 331 17.82 1.05 -13.54
C THR A 331 17.68 0.40 -12.18
N MET A 332 18.58 -0.54 -11.86
CA MET A 332 18.69 -1.15 -10.54
C MET A 332 19.99 -0.71 -9.88
N LYS A 333 19.95 -0.35 -8.60
CA LYS A 333 21.10 0.10 -7.81
C LYS A 333 21.09 -0.53 -6.43
N SER A 334 22.24 -1.03 -5.98
CA SER A 334 22.43 -1.51 -4.61
C SER A 334 21.31 -2.44 -4.13
N CYS A 335 20.85 -3.35 -4.99
CA CYS A 335 19.75 -4.26 -4.66
C CYS A 335 20.29 -5.59 -4.10
N PHE A 336 19.49 -6.31 -3.32
CA PHE A 336 19.93 -7.52 -2.63
C PHE A 336 18.95 -8.68 -2.77
N SER A 337 19.46 -9.91 -2.74
CA SER A 337 18.66 -11.13 -2.59
C SER A 337 19.25 -12.05 -1.55
N LEU A 338 18.40 -12.85 -0.91
CA LEU A 338 18.87 -13.90 -0.01
C LEU A 338 19.51 -15.04 -0.81
N ASN A 339 20.74 -15.38 -0.45
CA ASN A 339 21.48 -16.52 -0.98
C ASN A 339 21.43 -17.68 0.03
N GLU A 340 20.51 -18.60 -0.17
CA GLU A 340 20.37 -19.85 0.60
C GLU A 340 20.30 -21.05 -0.35
N ASP A 341 20.88 -22.17 0.08
CA ASP A 341 20.81 -23.44 -0.64
C ASP A 341 19.34 -23.83 -0.91
N GLY A 342 19.00 -24.05 -2.18
CA GLY A 342 17.66 -24.45 -2.61
C GLY A 342 16.70 -23.31 -2.96
N LYS A 343 17.03 -22.05 -2.65
CA LYS A 343 16.35 -20.87 -3.21
C LYS A 343 17.05 -20.46 -4.50
N SER A 344 16.91 -21.29 -5.54
CA SER A 344 17.52 -21.04 -6.85
C SER A 344 16.91 -19.79 -7.49
N GLN A 345 17.53 -18.65 -7.23
CA GLN A 345 17.46 -17.51 -8.13
C GLN A 345 18.22 -17.92 -9.38
N SER A 346 17.47 -18.19 -10.45
CA SER A 346 18.05 -18.46 -11.75
C SER A 346 18.93 -17.30 -12.15
N SER A 347 20.07 -17.58 -12.76
CA SER A 347 20.90 -16.64 -13.49
C SER A 347 20.18 -16.07 -14.73
N GLY A 348 18.93 -15.63 -14.57
CA GLY A 348 18.06 -15.15 -15.63
C GLY A 348 18.51 -13.77 -16.05
N SER A 349 19.50 -13.76 -16.94
CA SER A 349 20.17 -12.63 -17.58
C SER A 349 20.28 -11.37 -16.72
N ASP A 350 21.51 -11.02 -16.34
CA ASP A 350 21.93 -9.71 -15.83
C ASP A 350 21.60 -8.53 -16.78
N SER A 351 20.78 -8.72 -17.81
CA SER A 351 20.36 -7.74 -18.80
C SER A 351 19.50 -6.60 -18.21
N TYR A 352 18.90 -6.81 -17.03
CA TYR A 352 18.13 -5.77 -16.31
C TYR A 352 18.99 -4.85 -15.44
N ILE A 353 20.28 -5.13 -15.35
CA ILE A 353 21.23 -4.42 -14.50
C ILE A 353 22.00 -3.41 -15.37
N SER A 354 21.49 -2.18 -15.46
CA SER A 354 22.31 -1.05 -15.92
C SER A 354 23.35 -0.73 -14.83
N GLY A 355 24.56 -1.28 -14.93
CA GLY A 355 25.64 -1.10 -13.94
C GLY A 355 26.59 -2.28 -13.74
N GLY A 356 26.35 -3.42 -14.42
CA GLY A 356 27.10 -4.65 -14.20
C GLY A 356 26.83 -5.30 -12.83
N SER A 357 27.48 -6.43 -12.54
CA SER A 357 27.32 -7.24 -11.31
C SER A 357 27.48 -6.50 -9.96
N SER A 358 27.82 -5.21 -9.98
CA SER A 358 27.95 -4.35 -8.79
C SER A 358 26.64 -3.79 -8.24
N SER A 359 25.55 -3.81 -9.01
CA SER A 359 24.25 -3.24 -8.57
C SER A 359 23.32 -4.26 -7.90
N TYR A 360 23.76 -5.51 -7.78
CA TYR A 360 23.02 -6.63 -7.24
C TYR A 360 23.92 -7.48 -6.36
N LYS A 361 23.59 -7.63 -5.07
CA LYS A 361 24.40 -8.39 -4.11
C LYS A 361 23.57 -9.49 -3.44
N ASN A 362 24.06 -10.72 -3.55
CA ASN A 362 23.58 -11.84 -2.77
C ASN A 362 24.08 -11.71 -1.32
N LEU A 363 23.15 -11.68 -0.35
CA LEU A 363 23.46 -11.69 1.08
C LEU A 363 23.00 -13.02 1.68
N SER A 364 23.80 -13.61 2.57
CA SER A 364 23.39 -14.73 3.40
C SER A 364 22.34 -14.30 4.45
N ALA A 365 21.66 -15.27 5.06
CA ALA A 365 20.70 -15.00 6.13
C ALA A 365 21.32 -14.27 7.33
N SER A 366 22.60 -14.53 7.63
CA SER A 366 23.33 -13.84 8.69
C SER A 366 23.67 -12.40 8.30
N GLU A 367 24.05 -12.15 7.04
CA GLU A 367 24.31 -10.79 6.55
C GLU A 367 23.03 -9.94 6.55
N MET A 368 21.87 -10.50 6.20
CA MET A 368 20.57 -9.80 6.27
C MET A 368 20.20 -9.36 7.70
N LYS A 369 20.80 -9.95 8.73
CA LYS A 369 20.60 -9.60 10.13
C LYS A 369 21.55 -8.48 10.62
N ASN A 370 22.42 -7.97 9.76
CA ASN A 370 23.42 -6.97 10.12
C ASN A 370 23.18 -5.65 9.39
N THR A 371 23.05 -4.57 10.16
CA THR A 371 22.87 -3.20 9.62
C THR A 371 23.95 -2.80 8.60
N SER A 372 25.20 -3.27 8.77
CA SER A 372 26.30 -2.96 7.85
C SER A 372 26.13 -3.54 6.45
N SER A 373 25.22 -4.51 6.28
CA SER A 373 24.94 -5.14 4.98
C SER A 373 24.05 -4.28 4.09
N PHE A 374 23.27 -3.36 4.67
CA PHE A 374 22.35 -2.48 3.96
C PHE A 374 23.01 -1.14 3.68
N THR A 375 23.62 -1.02 2.50
CA THR A 375 24.24 0.24 2.06
C THR A 375 23.15 1.32 1.89
N ASN A 376 23.43 2.54 2.36
CA ASN A 376 22.56 3.72 2.27
C ASN A 376 21.25 3.67 3.08
N TRP A 377 21.02 2.64 3.89
CA TRP A 377 19.88 2.61 4.80
C TRP A 377 20.16 3.46 6.05
N ASN A 378 19.20 4.32 6.40
CA ASN A 378 19.29 5.17 7.57
C ASN A 378 18.75 4.43 8.83
N PHE A 379 19.65 3.80 9.58
CA PHE A 379 19.32 3.16 10.86
C PHE A 379 19.29 4.11 12.07
N SER A 380 19.64 5.39 11.89
CA SER A 380 19.58 6.36 12.99
C SER A 380 18.19 6.96 13.16
N THR A 381 17.43 7.12 12.08
CA THR A 381 16.10 7.78 12.14
C THR A 381 14.97 7.09 11.38
N VAL A 382 15.25 6.12 10.49
CA VAL A 382 14.21 5.47 9.67
C VAL A 382 14.00 4.02 10.10
N TRP A 383 15.07 3.25 10.11
CA TRP A 383 15.06 1.82 10.39
C TRP A 383 15.62 1.52 11.77
N GLU A 384 15.09 0.51 12.44
CA GLU A 384 15.75 -0.18 13.54
C GLU A 384 15.94 -1.64 13.14
N MET A 385 16.98 -2.30 13.65
CA MET A 385 17.15 -3.71 13.36
C MET A 385 16.19 -4.52 14.25
N GLY A 386 15.22 -5.20 13.64
CA GLY A 386 14.36 -6.15 14.34
C GLY A 386 15.06 -7.47 14.65
N SER A 387 14.31 -8.47 15.12
CA SER A 387 14.88 -9.79 15.45
C SER A 387 15.47 -10.52 14.24
N GLU A 388 14.93 -10.27 13.05
CA GLU A 388 15.38 -10.90 11.81
C GLU A 388 15.61 -9.94 10.64
N TYR A 389 14.77 -8.90 10.52
CA TYR A 389 14.84 -7.92 9.44
C TYR A 389 14.63 -6.50 9.99
N PRO A 390 15.08 -5.45 9.27
CA PRO A 390 14.83 -4.07 9.68
C PRO A 390 13.33 -3.77 9.84
N THR A 391 12.95 -2.98 10.84
CA THR A 391 11.58 -2.47 11.04
C THR A 391 11.59 -0.95 11.07
N LEU A 392 10.45 -0.32 10.77
CA LEU A 392 10.34 1.14 10.72
C LEU A 392 10.19 1.73 12.11
N GLN A 393 11.06 2.68 12.48
CA GLN A 393 10.96 3.41 13.75
C GLN A 393 9.72 4.30 13.82
N GLY A 394 9.24 4.79 12.66
CA GLY A 394 8.11 5.72 12.59
C GLY A 394 6.74 5.08 12.78
N LEU A 395 6.64 3.75 12.73
CA LEU A 395 5.38 3.04 12.94
C LEU A 395 5.07 2.92 14.44
N LEU A 396 3.78 2.93 14.79
CA LEU A 396 3.34 2.59 16.15
C LEU A 396 3.66 1.11 16.42
N LYS A 397 4.43 0.86 17.48
CA LYS A 397 4.81 -0.48 17.95
C LYS A 397 3.60 -1.24 18.50
#